data_AF-A0A835XEN1-F1
#
_entry.id   AF-A0A835XEN1-F1
#
_cell.length_a   1.000
_cell.length_b   1.000
_cell.length_c   1.000
_cell.angle_alpha   90.00
_cell.angle_beta   90.00
_cell.angle_gamma   90.00
#
_symmetry.space_group_name_H-M   'P 1'
#
loop_
_entity.id
_entity.type
_entity.pdbx_description
1 polymer ?
#
loop_
_entity_poly.entity_id
_entity_poly.type
_entity_poly.pdbx_seq_one_letter_code
_entity_poly.pdbx_strand_id
1 'polypeptide(L)'
;MELEFFQSEGFIIGYYVVTVAASLALIKETKKRIVDLKKGFRSMKYAPIAYGILFAYIFLAFEYVDSIPFLNWSWLGYNIAFGPFADQGFWGIVPFLPLLVYMFIHINYVEELYFRKSKKMVVVWALIHIAMGIKIHMALVLLPIGFLFKYIYDKKGIEHSYAMHFATNVLIVISLFFSFLS
;
A
#
# COMPACT_ATOMS: atom_id res chain seq x y z
N MET A 1 24.95 13.49 7.35
CA MET A 1 24.21 14.69 7.80
C MET A 1 22.84 14.81 7.12
N GLU A 2 22.71 14.66 5.79
CA GLU A 2 21.38 14.73 5.13
C GLU A 2 20.46 13.53 5.40
N LEU A 3 20.99 12.31 5.52
CA LEU A 3 20.18 11.11 5.84
C LEU A 3 19.52 11.18 7.22
N GLU A 4 20.17 11.82 8.21
CA GLU A 4 19.61 11.98 9.56
C GLU A 4 18.39 12.91 9.57
N PHE A 5 18.36 13.92 8.70
CA PHE A 5 17.21 14.82 8.62
C PHE A 5 15.97 14.09 8.09
N PHE A 6 16.11 13.35 6.98
CA PHE A 6 15.00 12.60 6.37
C PHE A 6 14.52 11.42 7.22
N GLN A 7 15.32 10.98 8.18
CA GLN A 7 14.98 9.93 9.14
C GLN A 7 14.58 10.49 10.51
N SER A 8 14.59 11.81 10.70
CA SER A 8 14.19 12.43 11.96
C SER A 8 12.68 12.24 12.21
N GLU A 9 12.30 12.06 13.47
CA GLU A 9 10.90 11.93 13.88
C GLU A 9 10.04 13.09 13.36
N GLY A 10 10.55 14.32 13.43
CA GLY A 10 9.87 15.51 12.93
C GLY A 10 9.61 15.48 11.42
N PHE A 11 10.57 15.02 10.62
CA PHE A 11 10.38 14.87 9.17
C PHE A 11 9.36 13.76 8.85
N ILE A 12 9.46 12.60 9.51
CA ILE A 12 8.56 11.46 9.29
C ILE A 12 7.13 11.84 9.66
N ILE A 13 6.91 12.46 10.83
CA ILE A 13 5.60 12.94 11.26
C ILE A 13 5.07 14.00 10.28
N GLY A 14 5.90 14.97 9.88
CA GLY A 14 5.51 15.98 8.91
C GLY A 14 5.09 15.39 7.57
N TYR A 15 5.88 14.46 7.03
CA TYR A 15 5.61 13.77 5.78
C TYR A 15 4.33 12.92 5.86
N TYR A 16 4.10 12.24 7.00
CA TYR A 16 2.86 11.52 7.28
C TYR A 16 1.65 12.46 7.30
N VAL A 17 1.73 13.57 8.04
CA VAL A 17 0.67 14.58 8.12
C VAL A 17 0.34 15.14 6.74
N VAL A 18 1.34 15.46 5.92
CA VAL A 18 1.12 15.96 4.55
C VAL A 18 0.40 14.92 3.68
N THR A 19 0.83 13.66 3.75
CA THR A 19 0.22 12.56 2.98
C THR A 19 -1.23 12.30 3.39
N VAL A 20 -1.48 12.34 4.70
CA VAL A 20 -2.81 12.21 5.29
C VAL A 20 -3.70 13.40 4.91
N ALA A 21 -3.21 14.62 5.06
CA ALA A 21 -3.95 15.84 4.75
C ALA A 21 -4.36 15.89 3.27
N ALA A 22 -3.48 15.46 2.36
CA ALA A 22 -3.79 15.31 0.94
C ALA A 22 -4.93 14.31 0.71
N SER A 23 -5.01 13.24 1.51
CA SER A 23 -6.11 12.28 1.45
C SER A 23 -7.42 12.89 1.97
N LEU A 24 -7.36 13.66 3.07
CA LEU A 24 -8.53 14.33 3.66
C LEU A 24 -9.16 15.38 2.74
N ALA A 25 -8.36 16.01 1.86
CA ALA A 25 -8.87 16.90 0.81
C ALA A 25 -9.85 16.19 -0.15
N LEU A 26 -9.86 14.87 -0.20
CA LEU A 26 -10.75 14.06 -1.04
C LEU A 26 -12.09 13.73 -0.37
N ILE A 27 -12.41 14.30 0.80
CA ILE A 27 -13.65 14.00 1.55
C ILE A 27 -14.94 14.15 0.74
N LYS A 28 -14.98 15.12 -0.20
CA LYS A 28 -16.14 15.32 -1.09
C LYS A 28 -16.38 14.13 -2.01
N GLU A 29 -15.34 13.35 -2.31
CA GLU A 29 -15.42 12.16 -3.16
C GLU A 29 -15.79 10.90 -2.37
N THR A 30 -15.78 10.91 -1.03
CA THR A 30 -15.90 9.69 -0.21
C THR A 30 -17.16 8.90 -0.55
N LYS A 31 -18.31 9.58 -0.67
CA LYS A 31 -19.58 8.92 -1.03
C LYS A 31 -19.49 8.22 -2.39
N LYS A 32 -18.86 8.86 -3.37
CA LYS A 32 -18.65 8.30 -4.71
C LYS A 32 -17.73 7.08 -4.66
N ARG A 33 -16.61 7.15 -3.92
CA ARG A 33 -15.67 6.04 -3.75
C ARG A 33 -16.33 4.81 -3.12
N ILE A 34 -17.17 5.01 -2.10
CA ILE A 34 -17.96 3.91 -1.50
C ILE A 34 -18.91 3.29 -2.52
N VAL A 35 -19.58 4.10 -3.34
CA VAL A 35 -20.44 3.60 -4.42
C VAL A 35 -19.63 2.81 -5.46
N ASP A 36 -18.44 3.29 -5.83
CA ASP A 36 -17.56 2.62 -6.78
C ASP A 36 -17.03 1.29 -6.21
N LEU A 37 -16.71 1.20 -4.91
CA LEU A 37 -16.39 -0.08 -4.23
C LEU A 37 -17.55 -1.07 -4.35
N LYS A 38 -18.78 -0.60 -4.10
CA LYS A 38 -19.98 -1.45 -4.17
C LYS A 38 -20.20 -1.99 -5.58
N LYS A 39 -19.98 -1.19 -6.62
CA LYS A 39 -20.04 -1.65 -8.03
C LYS A 39 -19.00 -2.74 -8.30
N GLY A 40 -17.78 -2.54 -7.81
CA GLY A 40 -16.65 -3.46 -8.01
C GLY A 40 -16.63 -4.71 -7.12
N PHE A 41 -17.47 -4.77 -6.08
CA PHE A 41 -17.40 -5.72 -4.95
C PHE A 41 -17.16 -7.18 -5.35
N ARG A 42 -17.78 -7.66 -6.45
CA ARG A 42 -17.61 -9.04 -6.94
C ARG A 42 -16.16 -9.40 -7.32
N SER A 43 -15.28 -8.42 -7.52
CA SER A 43 -13.87 -8.65 -7.82
C SER A 43 -12.99 -8.72 -6.57
N MET A 44 -13.51 -8.41 -5.37
CA MET A 44 -12.78 -8.62 -4.12
C MET A 44 -12.38 -10.08 -3.91
N LYS A 45 -13.12 -11.04 -4.47
CA LYS A 45 -12.77 -12.47 -4.44
C LYS A 45 -11.42 -12.82 -5.08
N TYR A 46 -10.85 -11.93 -5.90
CA TYR A 46 -9.52 -12.12 -6.50
C TYR A 46 -8.39 -11.56 -5.62
N ALA A 47 -8.70 -10.75 -4.60
CA ALA A 47 -7.73 -10.18 -3.69
C ALA A 47 -6.83 -11.23 -2.98
N PRO A 48 -7.33 -12.44 -2.62
CA PRO A 48 -6.49 -13.49 -2.07
C PRO A 48 -5.33 -13.92 -2.98
N ILE A 49 -5.45 -13.76 -4.31
CA ILE A 49 -4.36 -14.09 -5.24
C ILE A 49 -3.23 -13.06 -5.11
N ALA A 50 -3.56 -11.77 -5.11
CA ALA A 50 -2.58 -10.70 -4.91
C ALA A 50 -1.93 -10.79 -3.52
N TYR A 51 -2.74 -11.00 -2.48
CA TYR A 51 -2.27 -11.23 -1.12
C TYR A 51 -1.38 -12.47 -1.03
N GLY A 52 -1.76 -13.56 -1.70
CA GLY A 52 -0.98 -14.80 -1.74
C GLY A 52 0.40 -14.65 -2.36
N ILE A 53 0.57 -13.78 -3.37
CA ILE A 53 1.89 -13.46 -3.94
C ILE A 53 2.80 -12.83 -2.88
N LEU A 54 2.27 -11.84 -2.14
CA LEU A 54 3.01 -11.20 -1.06
C LEU A 54 3.34 -12.20 0.05
N PHE A 55 2.36 -13.01 0.45
CA PHE A 55 2.54 -14.02 1.50
C PHE A 55 3.57 -15.07 1.10
N ALA A 56 3.50 -15.59 -0.12
CA ALA A 56 4.49 -16.53 -0.63
C ALA A 56 5.91 -15.92 -0.63
N TYR A 57 6.04 -14.65 -1.01
CA TYR A 57 7.33 -13.95 -0.92
C TYR A 57 7.84 -13.88 0.53
N ILE A 58 6.97 -13.50 1.47
CA ILE A 58 7.32 -13.40 2.90
C ILE A 58 7.87 -14.73 3.43
N PHE A 59 7.22 -15.85 3.12
CA PHE A 59 7.63 -17.15 3.68
C PHE A 59 8.76 -17.85 2.93
N LEU A 60 8.92 -17.59 1.63
CA LEU A 60 9.87 -18.35 0.79
C LEU A 60 11.17 -17.61 0.49
N ALA A 61 11.14 -16.27 0.47
CA ALA A 61 12.24 -15.48 -0.07
C ALA A 61 12.68 -14.32 0.83
N PHE A 62 11.82 -13.83 1.73
CA PHE A 62 12.09 -12.61 2.49
C PHE A 62 13.40 -12.67 3.28
N GLU A 63 13.63 -13.69 4.10
CA GLU A 63 14.85 -13.78 4.93
C GLU A 63 16.13 -13.74 4.09
N TYR A 64 16.15 -14.48 2.98
CA TYR A 64 17.29 -14.51 2.08
C TYR A 64 17.49 -13.16 1.38
N VAL A 65 16.42 -12.56 0.84
CA VAL A 65 16.51 -11.34 0.05
C VAL A 65 16.75 -10.10 0.92
N ASP A 66 16.21 -10.06 2.14
CA ASP A 66 16.40 -8.96 3.10
C ASP A 66 17.86 -8.88 3.59
N SER A 67 18.60 -9.99 3.56
CA SER A 67 20.03 -10.03 3.87
C SER A 67 20.90 -9.30 2.84
N ILE A 68 20.36 -8.98 1.66
CA ILE A 68 21.09 -8.33 0.57
C ILE A 68 21.01 -6.80 0.72
N PRO A 69 22.11 -6.08 1.05
CA PRO A 69 22.03 -4.69 1.49
C PRO A 69 21.37 -3.73 0.50
N PHE A 70 21.69 -3.85 -0.80
CA PHE A 70 21.14 -2.95 -1.81
C PHE A 70 19.65 -3.18 -2.07
N LEU A 71 19.13 -4.40 -1.81
CA LEU A 71 17.71 -4.70 -1.98
C LEU A 71 16.88 -4.28 -0.76
N ASN A 72 17.51 -4.23 0.42
CA ASN A 72 16.93 -3.80 1.68
C ASN A 72 16.81 -2.25 1.78
N TRP A 73 17.48 -1.52 0.90
CA TRP A 73 17.42 -0.06 0.90
C TRP A 73 16.00 0.48 0.60
N SER A 74 15.61 1.53 1.32
CA SER A 74 14.44 2.37 1.05
C SER A 74 14.78 3.84 1.32
N TRP A 75 14.03 4.78 0.73
CA TRP A 75 14.36 6.21 0.89
C TRP A 75 14.12 6.69 2.33
N LEU A 76 12.94 6.42 2.88
CA LEU A 76 12.57 6.91 4.21
C LEU A 76 13.08 6.04 5.37
N GLY A 77 13.59 4.83 5.09
CA GLY A 77 13.93 3.84 6.12
C GLY A 77 12.72 3.27 6.88
N TYR A 78 11.50 3.80 6.61
CA TYR A 78 10.27 3.45 7.28
C TYR A 78 9.07 3.52 6.31
N ASN A 79 8.13 2.57 6.42
CA ASN A 79 6.94 2.55 5.58
C ASN A 79 5.86 3.51 6.12
N ILE A 80 5.67 4.63 5.43
CA ILE A 80 4.70 5.66 5.84
C ILE A 80 3.26 5.15 6.03
N ALA A 81 2.88 4.06 5.34
CA ALA A 81 1.52 3.53 5.41
C ALA A 81 1.11 3.04 6.81
N PHE A 82 2.07 2.70 7.69
CA PHE A 82 1.76 2.23 9.05
C PHE A 82 1.76 3.35 10.11
N GLY A 83 2.05 4.60 9.71
CA GLY A 83 2.04 5.77 10.59
C GLY A 83 3.29 5.89 11.49
N PRO A 84 3.61 7.07 12.03
CA PRO A 84 4.92 7.34 12.62
C PRO A 84 5.30 6.50 13.85
N PHE A 85 4.37 5.72 14.41
CA PHE A 85 4.55 4.98 15.66
C PHE A 85 4.44 3.46 15.49
N ALA A 86 4.61 2.92 14.28
CA ALA A 86 4.47 1.48 14.04
C ALA A 86 5.50 0.61 14.77
N ASP A 87 6.62 1.19 15.18
CA ASP A 87 7.65 0.59 16.03
C ASP A 87 7.18 0.33 17.47
N GLN A 88 6.12 1.01 17.91
CA GLN A 88 5.45 0.78 19.21
C GLN A 88 4.50 -0.43 19.19
N GLY A 89 4.56 -1.22 18.11
CA GLY A 89 3.74 -2.42 17.92
C GLY A 89 2.24 -2.09 17.81
N PHE A 90 1.42 -2.96 18.36
CA PHE A 90 -0.04 -2.91 18.25
C PHE A 90 -0.63 -1.53 18.58
N TRP A 91 -0.27 -0.98 19.75
CA TRP A 91 -0.84 0.26 20.27
C TRP A 91 -0.42 1.50 19.47
N GLY A 92 0.71 1.42 18.76
CA GLY A 92 1.15 2.48 17.87
C GLY A 92 0.37 2.58 16.56
N ILE A 93 -0.24 1.48 16.08
CA ILE A 93 -0.93 1.42 14.79
C ILE A 93 -2.45 1.58 14.95
N VAL A 94 -3.03 0.99 16.00
CA VAL A 94 -4.49 0.96 16.21
C VAL A 94 -5.15 2.35 16.10
N PRO A 95 -4.60 3.43 16.69
CA PRO A 95 -5.20 4.75 16.58
C PRO A 95 -5.33 5.26 15.14
N PHE A 96 -4.48 4.77 14.23
CA PHE A 96 -4.45 5.19 12.83
C PHE A 96 -5.26 4.28 11.90
N LEU A 97 -5.84 3.18 12.38
CA LEU A 97 -6.65 2.28 11.54
C LEU A 97 -7.81 2.99 10.82
N PRO A 98 -8.61 3.88 11.46
CA PRO A 98 -9.67 4.59 10.74
C PRO A 98 -9.13 5.44 9.59
N LEU A 99 -7.97 6.06 9.81
CA LEU A 99 -7.30 6.89 8.83
C LEU A 99 -6.72 6.06 7.69
N LEU A 100 -6.15 4.90 8.00
CA LEU A 100 -5.62 3.96 7.02
C LEU A 100 -6.74 3.41 6.13
N VAL A 101 -7.87 3.03 6.70
CA VAL A 101 -9.06 2.60 5.94
C VAL A 101 -9.56 3.75 5.05
N TYR A 102 -9.61 4.97 5.57
CA TYR A 102 -9.97 6.14 4.79
C TYR A 102 -9.00 6.36 3.61
N MET A 103 -7.69 6.27 3.85
CA MET A 103 -6.67 6.34 2.81
C MET A 103 -6.87 5.22 1.76
N PHE A 104 -7.15 3.99 2.15
CA PHE A 104 -7.44 2.91 1.18
C PHE A 104 -8.67 3.19 0.32
N ILE A 105 -9.72 3.80 0.89
CA ILE A 105 -10.90 4.18 0.11
C ILE A 105 -10.52 5.19 -0.98
N HIS A 106 -9.62 6.14 -0.69
CA HIS A 106 -9.30 7.22 -1.62
C HIS A 106 -8.11 6.93 -2.51
N ILE A 107 -6.96 6.59 -1.92
CA ILE A 107 -5.68 6.38 -2.60
C ILE A 107 -5.78 5.18 -3.54
N ASN A 108 -6.34 4.05 -3.13
CA ASN A 108 -6.41 2.88 -4.02
C ASN A 108 -7.17 3.22 -5.31
N TYR A 109 -8.27 3.99 -5.22
CA TYR A 109 -8.99 4.41 -6.42
C TYR A 109 -8.12 5.31 -7.31
N VAL A 110 -7.44 6.28 -6.72
CA VAL A 110 -6.52 7.19 -7.43
C VAL A 110 -5.40 6.39 -8.10
N GLU A 111 -4.83 5.42 -7.41
CA GLU A 111 -3.79 4.58 -7.96
C GLU A 111 -4.30 3.76 -9.14
N GLU A 112 -5.49 3.18 -9.03
CA GLU A 112 -6.09 2.46 -10.15
C GLU A 112 -6.39 3.38 -11.34
N LEU A 113 -6.86 4.60 -11.07
CA LEU A 113 -7.18 5.61 -12.08
C LEU A 113 -5.95 6.01 -12.89
N TYR A 114 -4.80 6.23 -12.24
CA TYR A 114 -3.60 6.76 -12.91
C TYR A 114 -2.65 5.66 -13.37
N PHE A 115 -2.45 4.62 -12.57
CA PHE A 115 -1.35 3.69 -12.79
C PHE A 115 -1.72 2.42 -13.56
N ARG A 116 -3.00 2.10 -13.74
CA ARG A 116 -3.41 0.93 -14.58
C ARG A 116 -3.60 1.23 -16.05
N LYS A 117 -3.53 2.50 -16.45
CA LYS A 117 -3.67 2.93 -17.85
C LYS A 117 -2.68 2.24 -18.80
N SER A 118 -1.48 1.90 -18.34
CA SER A 118 -0.51 1.16 -19.16
C SER A 118 0.41 0.28 -18.32
N LYS A 119 1.04 -0.71 -18.96
CA LYS A 119 2.05 -1.57 -18.31
C LYS A 119 3.23 -0.78 -17.76
N LYS A 120 3.63 0.30 -18.45
CA LYS A 120 4.70 1.19 -17.99
C LYS A 120 4.32 1.88 -16.68
N MET A 121 3.07 2.34 -16.57
CA MET A 121 2.60 3.00 -15.35
C MET A 121 2.49 2.04 -14.15
N VAL A 122 2.26 0.74 -14.38
CA VAL A 122 2.34 -0.27 -13.31
C VAL A 122 3.76 -0.35 -12.74
N VAL A 123 4.78 -0.30 -13.60
CA VAL A 123 6.18 -0.27 -13.16
C VAL A 123 6.48 1.01 -12.37
N VAL A 124 6.04 2.17 -12.86
CA VAL A 124 6.19 3.45 -12.15
C VAL A 124 5.52 3.40 -10.77
N TRP A 125 4.31 2.85 -10.69
CA TRP A 125 3.60 2.65 -9.42
C TRP A 125 4.38 1.75 -8.47
N ALA A 126 4.95 0.64 -8.94
CA ALA A 126 5.75 -0.21 -8.05
C ALA A 126 7.00 0.53 -7.53
N LEU A 127 7.69 1.28 -8.38
CA LEU A 127 8.93 1.97 -8.00
C LEU A 127 8.70 3.19 -7.11
N ILE A 128 7.59 3.93 -7.26
CA ILE A 128 7.32 5.10 -6.41
C ILE A 128 7.11 4.70 -4.93
N HIS A 129 6.74 3.44 -4.66
CA HIS A 129 6.66 2.92 -3.29
C HIS A 129 8.02 2.96 -2.57
N ILE A 130 9.14 2.93 -3.30
CA ILE A 130 10.48 3.10 -2.71
C ILE A 130 10.61 4.49 -2.06
N ALA A 131 10.05 5.52 -2.71
CA ALA A 131 9.98 6.87 -2.15
C ALA A 131 9.02 6.97 -0.96
N MET A 132 8.07 6.05 -0.83
CA MET A 132 7.20 5.91 0.33
C MET A 132 7.83 5.08 1.46
N GLY A 133 9.11 4.70 1.31
CA GLY A 133 9.87 3.94 2.31
C GLY A 133 9.72 2.42 2.24
N ILE A 134 9.10 1.90 1.18
CA ILE A 134 9.09 0.47 0.89
C ILE A 134 10.48 0.04 0.37
N LYS A 135 11.01 -1.07 0.89
CA LYS A 135 12.30 -1.62 0.44
C LYS A 135 12.26 -2.00 -1.05
N ILE A 136 13.40 -1.90 -1.74
CA ILE A 136 13.49 -2.23 -3.18
C ILE A 136 12.92 -3.61 -3.49
N HIS A 137 13.30 -4.64 -2.71
CA HIS A 137 12.77 -5.99 -2.96
C HIS A 137 11.25 -6.08 -2.83
N MET A 138 10.66 -5.36 -1.86
CA MET A 138 9.21 -5.32 -1.68
C MET A 138 8.54 -4.60 -2.85
N ALA A 139 9.13 -3.51 -3.35
CA ALA A 139 8.66 -2.82 -4.54
C ALA A 139 8.68 -3.74 -5.78
N LEU A 140 9.69 -4.62 -5.92
CA LEU A 140 9.71 -5.62 -6.99
C LEU A 140 8.58 -6.65 -6.86
N VAL A 141 8.23 -7.06 -5.65
CA VAL A 141 7.07 -7.95 -5.37
C VAL A 141 5.74 -7.27 -5.72
N LEU A 142 5.66 -5.94 -5.64
CA LEU A 142 4.46 -5.21 -6.09
C LEU A 142 4.24 -5.31 -7.60
N LEU A 143 5.25 -5.58 -8.43
CA LEU A 143 5.08 -5.67 -9.89
C LEU A 143 4.06 -6.75 -10.31
N PRO A 144 4.18 -8.04 -9.95
CA PRO A 144 3.19 -9.05 -10.31
C PRO A 144 1.80 -8.72 -9.74
N ILE A 145 1.72 -8.14 -8.54
CA ILE A 145 0.46 -7.69 -7.93
C ILE A 145 -0.18 -6.56 -8.76
N GLY A 146 0.59 -5.55 -9.14
CA GLY A 146 0.13 -4.43 -9.95
C GLY A 146 -0.29 -4.85 -11.36
N PHE A 147 0.36 -5.86 -11.94
CA PHE A 147 -0.06 -6.45 -13.21
C PHE A 147 -1.37 -7.24 -13.08
N LEU A 148 -1.60 -7.90 -11.94
CA LEU A 148 -2.86 -8.57 -11.66
C LEU A 148 -4.02 -7.57 -11.52
N PHE A 149 -3.79 -6.46 -10.80
CA PHE A 149 -4.76 -5.35 -10.75
C PHE A 149 -5.01 -4.80 -12.15
N LYS A 150 -3.96 -4.52 -12.93
CA LYS A 150 -4.11 -4.09 -14.32
C LYS A 150 -4.93 -5.07 -15.16
N TYR A 151 -4.73 -6.37 -15.00
CA TYR A 151 -5.51 -7.38 -15.71
C TYR A 151 -7.01 -7.25 -15.40
N ILE A 152 -7.37 -7.06 -14.12
CA ILE A 152 -8.77 -6.81 -13.73
C ILE A 152 -9.27 -5.47 -14.26
N TYR A 153 -8.45 -4.42 -14.21
CA TYR A 153 -8.76 -3.11 -14.78
C TYR A 153 -9.11 -3.22 -16.27
N ASP A 154 -8.26 -3.89 -17.06
CA ASP A 154 -8.45 -4.02 -18.51
C ASP A 154 -9.68 -4.88 -18.86
N LYS A 155 -10.03 -5.86 -18.01
CA LYS A 155 -11.14 -6.80 -18.26
C LYS A 155 -12.49 -6.33 -17.72
N LYS A 156 -12.49 -5.58 -16.62
CA LYS A 156 -13.70 -5.27 -15.85
C LYS A 156 -13.86 -3.80 -15.51
N GLY A 157 -12.86 -2.97 -15.77
CA GLY A 157 -12.89 -1.55 -15.48
C GLY A 157 -12.36 -1.18 -14.10
N ILE A 158 -12.32 0.13 -13.87
CA ILE A 158 -11.67 0.75 -12.71
C ILE A 158 -12.29 0.32 -11.39
N GLU A 159 -13.63 0.28 -11.29
CA GLU A 159 -14.33 -0.05 -10.05
C GLU A 159 -13.97 -1.44 -9.54
N HIS A 160 -13.83 -2.40 -10.46
CA HIS A 160 -13.47 -3.77 -10.15
C HIS A 160 -12.00 -3.93 -9.73
N SER A 161 -11.09 -3.22 -10.40
CA SER A 161 -9.68 -3.21 -10.01
C SER A 161 -9.48 -2.55 -8.65
N TYR A 162 -10.17 -1.42 -8.44
CA TYR A 162 -10.18 -0.68 -7.18
C TYR A 162 -10.72 -1.51 -6.02
N ALA A 163 -11.85 -2.20 -6.20
CA ALA A 163 -12.39 -3.07 -5.17
C ALA A 163 -11.43 -4.22 -4.82
N MET A 164 -10.80 -4.84 -5.83
CA MET A 164 -9.78 -5.86 -5.58
C MET A 164 -8.59 -5.31 -4.81
N HIS A 165 -8.04 -4.16 -5.23
CA HIS A 165 -6.92 -3.52 -4.57
C HIS A 165 -7.25 -3.15 -3.12
N PHE A 166 -8.40 -2.52 -2.89
CA PHE A 166 -8.91 -2.23 -1.54
C PHE A 166 -8.94 -3.49 -0.66
N ALA A 167 -9.53 -4.57 -1.16
CA ALA A 167 -9.59 -5.83 -0.42
C ALA A 167 -8.20 -6.43 -0.17
N THR A 168 -7.26 -6.33 -1.11
CA THR A 168 -5.86 -6.77 -0.89
C THR A 168 -5.21 -5.99 0.25
N ASN A 169 -5.34 -4.66 0.27
CA ASN A 169 -4.76 -3.85 1.34
C ASN A 169 -5.41 -4.12 2.70
N VAL A 170 -6.72 -4.36 2.73
CA VAL A 170 -7.42 -4.80 3.96
C VAL A 170 -6.88 -6.14 4.46
N LEU A 171 -6.67 -7.13 3.57
CA LEU A 171 -6.07 -8.41 3.96
C LEU A 171 -4.66 -8.23 4.54
N ILE A 172 -3.84 -7.37 3.96
CA ILE A 172 -2.49 -7.05 4.49
C ILE A 172 -2.58 -6.48 5.90
N VAL A 173 -3.48 -5.51 6.13
CA VAL A 173 -3.66 -4.91 7.46
C VAL A 173 -4.17 -5.92 8.48
N ILE A 174 -5.11 -6.78 8.09
CA ILE A 174 -5.60 -7.86 8.97
C ILE A 174 -4.44 -8.79 9.36
N SER A 175 -3.61 -9.21 8.40
CA SER A 175 -2.46 -10.08 8.66
C SER A 175 -1.41 -9.42 9.54
N LEU A 176 -1.14 -8.13 9.33
CA LEU A 176 -0.26 -7.36 10.20
C LEU A 176 -0.82 -7.33 11.64
N PHE A 177 -2.12 -7.09 11.79
CA PHE A 177 -2.78 -7.09 13.09
C PHE A 177 -2.63 -8.42 13.82
N PHE A 178 -2.82 -9.55 13.11
CA PHE A 178 -2.59 -10.87 13.68
C PHE A 178 -1.12 -11.13 14.06
N SER A 179 -0.16 -10.56 13.33
CA SER A 179 1.27 -10.72 13.65
C SER A 179 1.67 -10.04 14.97
N PHE A 180 0.90 -9.08 15.47
CA PHE A 180 1.14 -8.48 16.79
C PHE A 180 0.50 -9.25 17.95
N LEU A 181 -0.36 -10.22 17.66
CA LEU A 181 -1.00 -11.06 18.68
C LEU A 181 -0.23 -12.37 18.94
N SER A 182 0.73 -12.70 18.06
CA SER A 182 1.63 -13.84 18.16
C SER A 182 2.97 -13.44 18.78
#